data_AF-A0ABD5R9N3-F1
#
_entry.id   AF-A0ABD5R9N3-F1
#
_cell.length_a   1.000
_cell.length_b   1.000
_cell.length_c   1.000
_cell.angle_alpha   90.00
_cell.angle_beta   90.00
_cell.angle_gamma   90.00
#
_symmetry.space_group_name_H-M   'P 1'
#
loop_
_entity.id
_entity.type
_entity.pdbx_description
1 polymer ?
#
loop_
_entity_poly.entity_id
_entity_poly.type
_entity_poly.pdbx_seq_one_letter_code
_entity_poly.pdbx_strand_id
1 'polypeptide(L)'
;MAEYQPGVCNIGEAEQRRRYALGALASLATLALVVGVVAFQYPTWYLLASVVPLIGVAEGFFQARFNFCAGFALAGIYDVSAGGGERHEVADESDRRADRKRARQIHVYSVGAALAGTVVIYAVGLLAV
;
A
#
# COMPACT_ATOMS: atom_id res chain seq x y z
N MET A 1 20.63 11.92 5.03
CA MET A 1 19.27 12.49 4.87
C MET A 1 18.71 11.91 3.59
N ALA A 2 17.40 11.66 3.52
CA ALA A 2 16.79 11.18 2.27
C ALA A 2 16.84 12.30 1.23
N GLU A 3 17.16 11.97 0.00
CA GLU A 3 17.16 12.90 -1.13
C GLU A 3 16.13 12.45 -2.15
N TYR A 4 15.50 13.40 -2.82
CA TYR A 4 14.59 13.09 -3.90
C TYR A 4 15.35 12.48 -5.07
N GLN A 5 14.86 11.34 -5.56
CA GLN A 5 15.39 10.70 -6.74
C GLN A 5 14.23 10.18 -7.60
N PRO A 6 14.06 10.69 -8.84
CA PRO A 6 12.92 10.36 -9.70
C PRO A 6 12.76 8.84 -9.88
N GLY A 7 11.56 8.33 -9.60
CA GLY A 7 11.21 6.92 -9.69
C GLY A 7 11.88 6.01 -8.66
N VAL A 8 12.67 6.55 -7.72
CA VAL A 8 13.41 5.78 -6.71
C VAL A 8 13.01 6.17 -5.29
N CYS A 9 13.00 7.46 -4.95
CA CYS A 9 12.71 7.96 -3.60
C CYS A 9 11.99 9.31 -3.68
N ASN A 10 10.81 9.42 -3.06
CA ASN A 10 10.08 10.69 -2.96
C ASN A 10 9.49 10.97 -1.56
N ILE A 11 9.79 10.12 -0.57
CA ILE A 11 9.34 10.31 0.82
C ILE A 11 10.45 10.08 1.86
N GLY A 12 10.45 10.91 2.90
CA GLY A 12 11.30 10.80 4.08
C GLY A 12 10.74 9.86 5.16
N GLU A 13 11.44 9.77 6.29
CA GLU A 13 11.13 8.80 7.35
C GLU A 13 9.72 8.95 7.94
N ALA A 14 9.25 10.17 8.19
CA ALA A 14 7.91 10.40 8.74
C ALA A 14 6.82 9.87 7.81
N GLU A 15 6.93 10.14 6.51
CA GLU A 15 5.98 9.65 5.51
C GLU A 15 6.07 8.12 5.34
N GLN A 16 7.27 7.51 5.43
CA GLN A 16 7.42 6.05 5.45
C GLN A 16 6.69 5.41 6.65
N ARG A 17 6.87 5.96 7.86
CA ARG A 17 6.16 5.50 9.06
C ARG A 17 4.65 5.60 8.90
N ARG A 18 4.17 6.67 8.25
CA ARG A 18 2.75 6.84 7.92
C ARG A 18 2.24 5.75 6.98
N ARG A 19 3.01 5.34 5.97
CA ARG A 19 2.62 4.24 5.07
C ARG A 19 2.59 2.90 5.79
N TYR A 20 3.55 2.63 6.67
CA TYR A 20 3.49 1.43 7.54
C TYR A 20 2.27 1.46 8.48
N ALA A 21 1.95 2.60 9.08
CA ALA A 21 0.77 2.73 9.95
C ALA A 21 -0.54 2.50 9.19
N LEU A 22 -0.67 3.05 7.98
CA LEU A 22 -1.82 2.79 7.10
C LEU A 22 -1.93 1.31 6.72
N GLY A 23 -0.80 0.67 6.39
CA GLY A 23 -0.75 -0.77 6.13
C GLY A 23 -1.19 -1.58 7.36
N ALA A 24 -0.77 -1.20 8.57
CA ALA A 24 -1.16 -1.86 9.81
C ALA A 24 -2.67 -1.71 10.09
N LEU A 25 -3.25 -0.52 9.87
CA LEU A 25 -4.69 -0.30 9.98
C LEU A 25 -5.47 -1.16 8.98
N ALA A 26 -4.97 -1.28 7.74
CA ALA A 26 -5.56 -2.15 6.73
C ALA A 26 -5.45 -3.64 7.10
N SER A 27 -4.38 -4.05 7.78
CA SER A 27 -4.23 -5.41 8.31
C SER A 27 -5.27 -5.69 9.39
N LEU A 28 -5.51 -4.74 10.29
CA LEU A 28 -6.57 -4.86 11.31
C LEU A 28 -7.96 -4.98 10.67
N ALA A 29 -8.24 -4.18 9.62
CA ALA A 29 -9.49 -4.30 8.86
C ALA A 29 -9.64 -5.66 8.18
N THR A 30 -8.55 -6.19 7.59
CA THR A 30 -8.52 -7.54 6.99
C THR A 30 -8.83 -8.60 8.05
N LEU A 31 -8.19 -8.52 9.22
CA LEU A 31 -8.40 -9.44 10.33
C LEU A 31 -9.84 -9.40 10.84
N ALA A 32 -10.39 -8.19 11.05
CA ALA A 32 -11.77 -8.01 11.49
C ALA A 32 -12.78 -8.63 10.51
N LEU A 33 -12.54 -8.47 9.20
CA LEU A 33 -13.36 -9.10 8.16
C LEU A 33 -13.31 -10.63 8.27
N VAL A 34 -12.13 -11.23 8.33
CA VAL A 34 -11.96 -12.68 8.40
C VAL A 34 -12.60 -13.25 9.67
N VAL A 35 -12.32 -12.63 10.83
CA VAL A 35 -12.90 -13.03 12.12
C VAL A 35 -14.41 -12.89 12.09
N GLY A 36 -14.95 -11.82 11.52
CA GLY A 36 -16.39 -11.63 11.38
C GLY A 36 -17.05 -12.72 10.53
N VAL A 37 -16.46 -13.07 9.38
CA VAL A 37 -16.98 -14.15 8.53
C VAL A 37 -17.05 -15.48 9.28
N VAL A 38 -15.99 -15.85 10.01
CA VAL A 38 -15.93 -17.11 10.76
C VAL A 38 -16.84 -17.08 11.99
N ALA A 39 -16.78 -16.03 12.80
CA ALA A 39 -17.53 -15.95 14.07
C ALA A 39 -19.05 -15.94 13.86
N PHE A 40 -19.51 -15.28 12.79
CA PHE A 40 -20.93 -15.19 12.45
C PHE A 40 -21.38 -16.23 11.42
N GLN A 41 -20.51 -17.17 11.03
CA GLN A 41 -20.83 -18.25 10.10
C GLN A 41 -21.38 -17.74 8.76
N TYR A 42 -20.84 -16.61 8.28
CA TYR A 42 -21.20 -16.11 6.95
C TYR A 42 -20.69 -17.04 5.85
N PRO A 43 -21.31 -17.03 4.66
CA PRO A 43 -20.83 -17.84 3.54
C PRO A 43 -19.36 -17.54 3.21
N THR A 44 -18.56 -18.57 2.96
CA THR A 44 -17.11 -18.47 2.76
C THR A 44 -16.71 -17.51 1.63
N TRP A 45 -17.58 -17.32 0.62
CA TRP A 45 -17.32 -16.37 -0.47
C TRP A 45 -17.19 -14.91 0.00
N TYR A 46 -17.70 -14.55 1.18
CA TYR A 46 -17.47 -13.22 1.78
C TYR A 46 -15.98 -12.95 2.07
N LEU A 47 -15.16 -13.99 2.25
CA LEU A 47 -13.71 -13.83 2.42
C LEU A 47 -13.02 -13.26 1.18
N LEU A 48 -13.64 -13.33 -0.01
CA LEU A 48 -13.11 -12.68 -1.22
C LEU A 48 -13.05 -11.16 -1.07
N ALA A 49 -13.90 -10.56 -0.22
CA ALA A 49 -13.85 -9.13 0.09
C ALA A 49 -12.55 -8.71 0.81
N SER A 50 -11.79 -9.66 1.37
CA SER A 50 -10.46 -9.40 1.95
C SER A 50 -9.46 -8.76 0.97
N VAL A 51 -9.69 -8.92 -0.35
CA VAL A 51 -8.82 -8.32 -1.38
C VAL A 51 -8.69 -6.81 -1.21
N VAL A 52 -9.77 -6.13 -0.83
CA VAL A 52 -9.80 -4.66 -0.72
C VAL A 52 -8.88 -4.16 0.40
N PRO A 53 -9.05 -4.59 1.68
CA PRO A 53 -8.12 -4.16 2.71
C PRO A 53 -6.70 -4.72 2.50
N LEU A 54 -6.53 -5.90 1.87
CA LEU A 54 -5.20 -6.42 1.53
C LEU A 54 -4.45 -5.56 0.51
N ILE A 55 -5.13 -4.90 -0.43
CA ILE A 55 -4.49 -3.89 -1.30
C ILE A 55 -3.93 -2.77 -0.42
N GLY A 56 -4.68 -2.30 0.58
CA GLY A 56 -4.21 -1.28 1.53
C GLY A 56 -2.98 -1.72 2.34
N VAL A 57 -2.95 -2.99 2.77
CA VAL A 57 -1.78 -3.60 3.45
C VAL A 57 -0.56 -3.54 2.54
N ALA A 58 -0.70 -4.03 1.30
CA ALA A 58 0.39 -4.13 0.36
C ALA A 58 0.87 -2.75 -0.12
N GLU A 59 -0.03 -1.80 -0.36
CA GLU A 59 0.29 -0.41 -0.67
C GLU A 59 1.12 0.23 0.43
N GLY A 60 0.67 0.12 1.69
CA GLY A 60 1.40 0.64 2.84
C GLY A 60 2.81 0.05 2.94
N PHE A 61 2.92 -1.27 2.79
CA PHE A 61 4.20 -1.97 2.83
C PHE A 61 5.13 -1.58 1.68
N PHE A 62 4.70 -1.66 0.43
CA PHE A 62 5.55 -1.38 -0.74
C PHE A 62 5.93 0.09 -0.83
N GLN A 63 5.01 1.02 -0.56
CA GLN A 63 5.34 2.45 -0.56
C GLN A 63 6.37 2.78 0.52
N ALA A 64 6.23 2.22 1.74
CA ALA A 64 7.21 2.41 2.79
C ALA A 64 8.56 1.75 2.46
N ARG A 65 8.54 0.49 2.00
CA ARG A 65 9.75 -0.29 1.70
C ARG A 65 10.57 0.33 0.57
N PHE A 66 9.91 0.97 -0.39
CA PHE A 66 10.56 1.63 -1.51
C PHE A 66 10.84 3.10 -1.26
N ASN A 67 10.50 3.65 -0.08
CA ASN A 67 10.63 5.07 0.21
C ASN A 67 9.93 5.94 -0.85
N PHE A 68 8.78 5.45 -1.34
CA PHE A 68 8.11 6.02 -2.49
C PHE A 68 6.59 6.02 -2.32
N CYS A 69 6.00 7.20 -2.27
CA CYS A 69 4.56 7.40 -2.26
C CYS A 69 4.00 7.55 -3.68
N ALA A 70 3.12 6.64 -4.07
CA ALA A 70 2.42 6.67 -5.35
C ALA A 70 1.47 7.88 -5.48
N GLY A 71 0.86 8.32 -4.37
CA GLY A 71 0.00 9.50 -4.34
C GLY A 71 0.78 10.80 -4.60
N PHE A 72 1.99 10.92 -4.06
CA PHE A 72 2.87 12.06 -4.31
C PHE A 72 3.34 12.09 -5.77
N ALA A 73 3.68 10.94 -6.34
CA ALA A 73 3.99 10.81 -7.76
C ALA A 73 2.82 11.26 -8.68
N LEU A 74 1.57 10.94 -8.33
CA LEU A 74 0.40 11.41 -9.06
C LEU A 74 0.19 12.93 -8.92
N ALA A 75 0.38 13.47 -7.72
CA ALA A 75 0.30 14.91 -7.46
C ALA A 75 1.47 15.70 -8.07
N GLY A 76 2.58 15.03 -8.43
CA GLY A 76 3.80 15.69 -8.92
C GLY A 76 4.55 16.41 -7.81
N ILE A 77 4.59 15.82 -6.62
CA ILE A 77 5.27 16.36 -5.45
C ILE A 77 6.18 15.30 -4.81
N TYR A 78 7.05 15.74 -3.91
CA TYR A 78 7.82 14.89 -3.02
C TYR A 78 7.96 15.55 -1.64
N ASP A 79 8.32 14.77 -0.62
CA ASP A 79 8.64 15.26 0.72
C ASP A 79 9.66 14.32 1.37
N VAL A 80 10.93 14.66 1.25
CA VAL A 80 12.05 13.85 1.77
C VAL A 80 12.54 14.35 3.14
N SER A 81 11.82 15.29 3.74
CA SER A 81 12.14 15.82 5.07
C SER A 81 11.99 14.73 6.14
N ALA A 82 12.77 14.85 7.22
CA ALA A 82 12.72 13.89 8.31
C ALA A 82 11.38 13.94 9.07
N GLY A 83 10.82 15.15 9.24
CA GLY A 83 9.57 15.39 9.97
C GLY A 83 8.29 15.24 9.13
N GLY A 84 8.41 15.28 7.81
CA GLY A 84 7.27 15.42 6.90
C GLY A 84 6.67 16.83 6.94
N GLY A 85 5.81 17.13 5.96
CA GLY A 85 5.15 18.43 5.80
C GLY A 85 5.90 19.42 4.89
N GLU A 86 7.14 19.12 4.48
CA GLU A 86 7.94 19.95 3.59
C GLU A 86 7.79 19.45 2.14
N ARG A 87 6.63 19.74 1.55
CA ARG A 87 6.32 19.33 0.19
C ARG A 87 6.99 20.23 -0.83
N HIS A 88 7.57 19.61 -1.84
CA HIS A 88 8.19 20.27 -2.98
C HIS A 88 7.56 19.77 -4.28
N GLU A 89 7.50 20.63 -5.29
CA GLU A 89 7.02 20.28 -6.62
C GLU A 89 8.12 19.62 -7.46
N VAL A 90 7.72 18.65 -8.29
CA VAL A 90 8.58 18.07 -9.32
C VAL A 90 8.37 18.87 -10.60
N ALA A 91 9.33 19.74 -10.93
CA ALA A 91 9.24 20.65 -12.08
C ALA A 91 9.40 19.91 -13.42
N ASP A 92 10.34 18.98 -13.51
CA ASP A 92 10.69 18.32 -14.76
C ASP A 92 9.69 17.21 -15.12
N GLU A 93 9.16 17.30 -16.34
CA GLU A 93 8.17 16.32 -16.84
C GLU A 93 8.77 14.92 -17.04
N SER A 94 10.09 14.81 -17.29
CA SER A 94 10.81 13.52 -17.30
C SER A 94 10.73 12.82 -15.94
N ASP A 95 10.86 13.60 -14.87
CA ASP A 95 10.91 13.11 -13.51
C ASP A 95 9.52 12.70 -13.05
N ARG A 96 8.51 13.51 -13.39
CA ARG A 96 7.10 13.12 -13.20
C ARG A 96 6.74 11.84 -13.95
N ARG A 97 7.30 11.61 -15.15
CA ARG A 97 7.11 10.34 -15.89
C ARG A 97 7.76 9.16 -15.19
N ALA A 98 8.97 9.32 -14.67
CA ALA A 98 9.66 8.29 -13.90
C ALA A 98 8.86 7.95 -12.62
N ASP A 99 8.37 8.97 -11.91
CA ASP A 99 7.56 8.82 -10.71
C ASP A 99 6.23 8.10 -10.99
N ARG A 100 5.51 8.49 -12.05
CA ARG A 100 4.28 7.80 -12.45
C ARG A 100 4.52 6.35 -12.87
N LYS A 101 5.66 6.05 -13.50
CA LYS A 101 6.05 4.67 -13.82
C LYS A 101 6.26 3.86 -12.54
N ARG A 102 6.96 4.42 -11.56
CA ARG A 102 7.18 3.76 -10.25
C ARG A 102 5.87 3.55 -9.50
N ALA A 103 4.99 4.55 -9.46
CA ALA A 103 3.67 4.44 -8.85
C ALA A 103 2.85 3.28 -9.44
N ARG A 104 2.83 3.15 -10.78
CA ARG A 104 2.16 2.02 -11.45
C ARG A 104 2.74 0.67 -11.06
N GLN A 105 4.06 0.55 -10.95
CA GLN A 105 4.70 -0.69 -10.49
C GLN A 105 4.27 -1.06 -9.07
N ILE A 106 4.24 -0.09 -8.16
CA ILE A 106 3.78 -0.30 -6.78
C ILE A 106 2.35 -0.81 -6.78
N HIS A 107 1.43 -0.17 -7.51
CA HIS A 107 0.04 -0.64 -7.60
C HIS A 107 -0.08 -2.07 -8.15
N VAL A 108 0.69 -2.42 -9.18
CA VAL A 108 0.71 -3.77 -9.73
C VAL A 108 1.21 -4.79 -8.69
N TYR A 109 2.29 -4.47 -7.96
CA TYR A 109 2.79 -5.34 -6.89
C TYR A 109 1.77 -5.47 -5.76
N SER A 110 1.12 -4.38 -5.36
CA SER A 110 0.11 -4.37 -4.30
C SER A 110 -1.09 -5.24 -4.67
N VAL A 111 -1.63 -5.08 -5.87
CA VAL A 111 -2.76 -5.89 -6.36
C VAL A 111 -2.36 -7.36 -6.47
N GLY A 112 -1.18 -7.66 -7.01
CA GLY A 112 -0.69 -9.05 -7.10
C GLY A 112 -0.54 -9.71 -5.73
N ALA A 113 0.05 -9.02 -4.76
CA ALA A 113 0.20 -9.50 -3.39
C ALA A 113 -1.16 -9.67 -2.69
N ALA A 114 -2.08 -8.72 -2.88
CA ALA A 114 -3.42 -8.79 -2.30
C ALA A 114 -4.23 -9.96 -2.85
N LEU A 115 -4.21 -10.18 -4.17
CA LEU A 115 -4.87 -11.34 -4.79
C LEU A 115 -4.30 -12.65 -4.26
N ALA A 116 -2.97 -12.79 -4.18
CA ALA A 116 -2.33 -13.98 -3.61
C ALA A 116 -2.75 -14.19 -2.14
N GLY A 117 -2.76 -13.13 -1.32
CA GLY A 117 -3.22 -13.18 0.06
C GLY A 117 -4.69 -13.59 0.19
N THR A 118 -5.57 -13.05 -0.64
CA THR A 118 -6.99 -13.43 -0.67
C THR A 118 -7.18 -14.89 -1.04
N VAL A 119 -6.42 -15.42 -2.01
CA VAL A 119 -6.46 -16.85 -2.36
C VAL A 119 -6.09 -17.71 -1.15
N VAL A 120 -5.03 -17.34 -0.41
CA VAL A 120 -4.62 -18.05 0.81
C VAL A 120 -5.72 -17.98 1.88
N ILE A 121 -6.26 -16.80 2.17
CA ILE A 121 -7.33 -16.63 3.15
C ILE A 121 -8.57 -17.45 2.77
N TYR A 122 -8.97 -17.41 1.50
CA TYR A 122 -10.13 -18.14 1.01
C TYR A 122 -9.93 -19.66 1.10
N ALA A 123 -8.76 -20.16 0.69
CA ALA A 123 -8.42 -21.57 0.78
C ALA A 123 -8.40 -22.07 2.24
N VAL A 124 -7.84 -21.29 3.17
CA VAL A 124 -7.88 -21.60 4.60
C VAL A 124 -9.32 -21.58 5.13
N GLY A 125 -10.13 -20.60 4.72
CA GLY A 125 -11.54 -20.51 5.10
C GLY A 125 -12.37 -21.70 4.64
N LEU A 126 -12.08 -22.27 3.46
CA LEU A 126 -12.73 -23.50 2.98
C LEU A 126 -12.38 -24.74 3.81
N LEU A 127 -11.27 -24.73 4.55
CA LEU A 127 -10.87 -25.84 5.43
C LEU A 127 -11.40 -25.68 6.87
N ALA A 128 -11.84 -24.47 7.24
CA ALA A 128 -12.22 -24.10 8.60
C ALA A 128 -13.74 -24.08 8.84
N VAL A 129 -14.55 -24.27 7.79
CA VAL A 129 -16.02 -24.32 7.78
C VAL A 129 -16.44 -25.68 7.24
#